data_AF-A0AAF0TQ06-F1
#
_entry.id   AF-A0AAF0TQ06-F1
#
_cell.length_a   1.000
_cell.length_b   1.000
_cell.length_c   1.000
_cell.angle_alpha   90.00
_cell.angle_beta   90.00
_cell.angle_gamma   90.00
#
_symmetry.space_group_name_H-M   'P 1'
#
loop_
_entity.id
_entity.type
_entity.pdbx_description
1 polymer ?
#
loop_
_entity_poly.entity_id
_entity_poly.type
_entity_poly.pdbx_seq_one_letter_code
_entity_poly.pdbx_strand_id
1 'polypeptide(L)'
;MSGYPHTLNLWGVLSQSKRIINAHSRHFLALSVSFLLPLSFSLIIYPTLQTALFHSGSNLFHPHPSHLSFSFFTSTDPLAYTLLAAVLSLLALATISYSTFHGFYGRPVKLVSSMKSVLYSFLPLVATLIVSRVIYALIVLLFGLLAVIVVQGVQFLGFEVGYDSNYLLGLGVFVGVVVVLVVMWLHVNWSLAYVIVVVESKWGYEALQRSAYLVKGMRWVALSVLLFFGVLIGLLVGGCSSFLVSVGAASGGWTSFGVILQMVLLMLQNIAASVVLYMYCKALHGELALDIAEEFAREYVYLPFDNEKVPHVVCVVQS
;
A
#
# COMPACT_ATOMS: atom_id res chain seq x y z
N MET A 1 -5.30 -5.84 32.52
CA MET A 1 -4.30 -4.80 32.82
C MET A 1 -3.00 -5.49 33.21
N SER A 2 -2.02 -5.54 32.31
CA SER A 2 -0.64 -5.98 32.57
C SER A 2 0.23 -5.24 31.58
N GLY A 3 1.04 -4.32 32.09
CA GLY A 3 1.89 -3.44 31.32
C GLY A 3 3.11 -4.16 30.77
N TYR A 4 3.38 -3.92 29.50
CA TYR A 4 4.74 -3.91 28.95
C TYR A 4 4.84 -2.68 28.05
N PRO A 5 5.66 -1.67 28.36
CA PRO A 5 6.08 -0.69 27.37
C PRO A 5 7.13 -1.39 26.50
N HIS A 6 6.72 -2.40 25.72
CA HIS A 6 7.60 -2.92 24.71
C HIS A 6 7.82 -1.80 23.70
N THR A 7 9.07 -1.35 23.61
CA THR A 7 9.59 -0.63 22.44
C THR A 7 9.00 -1.30 21.20
N LEU A 8 8.09 -0.62 20.52
CA LEU A 8 7.36 -1.13 19.37
C LEU A 8 8.35 -1.39 18.24
N ASN A 9 8.89 -2.61 18.19
CA ASN A 9 9.82 -3.04 17.17
C ASN A 9 9.05 -3.60 15.97
N LEU A 10 9.69 -3.58 14.79
CA LEU A 10 9.15 -4.14 13.55
C LEU A 10 8.59 -5.57 13.72
N TRP A 11 9.24 -6.38 14.55
CA TRP A 11 8.80 -7.73 14.89
C TRP A 11 7.45 -7.78 15.62
N GLY A 12 7.15 -6.79 16.46
CA GLY A 12 5.85 -6.65 17.11
C GLY A 12 4.74 -6.41 16.09
N VAL A 13 4.96 -5.48 15.15
CA VAL A 13 4.03 -5.18 14.06
C VAL A 13 3.79 -6.41 13.19
N LEU A 14 4.86 -7.14 12.82
CA LEU A 14 4.77 -8.35 11.99
C LEU A 14 4.07 -9.53 12.68
N SER A 15 4.41 -9.79 13.94
CA SER A 15 3.82 -10.90 14.70
C SER A 15 2.32 -10.69 14.91
N GLN A 16 1.91 -9.44 15.16
CA GLN A 16 0.51 -9.08 15.37
C GLN A 16 -0.30 -9.13 14.08
N SER A 17 0.21 -8.60 12.97
CA SER A 17 -0.46 -8.74 11.68
C SER A 17 -0.58 -10.20 11.26
N LYS A 18 0.47 -11.02 11.46
CA LYS A 18 0.42 -12.47 11.22
C LYS A 18 -0.64 -13.16 12.09
N ARG A 19 -0.75 -12.79 13.37
CA ARG A 19 -1.74 -13.35 14.29
C ARG A 19 -3.17 -13.07 13.85
N ILE A 20 -3.47 -11.83 13.44
CA ILE A 20 -4.81 -11.42 12.98
C ILE A 20 -5.18 -12.15 11.68
N ILE A 21 -4.24 -12.24 10.73
CA ILE A 21 -4.46 -12.96 9.47
C ILE A 21 -4.74 -14.44 9.76
N ASN A 22 -3.97 -15.07 10.65
CA ASN A 22 -4.15 -16.50 10.95
C ASN A 22 -5.47 -16.79 11.68
N ALA A 23 -5.93 -15.87 12.53
CA ALA A 23 -7.20 -16.00 13.25
C ALA A 23 -8.43 -16.02 12.30
N HIS A 24 -8.35 -15.30 11.17
CA HIS A 24 -9.42 -15.25 10.17
C HIS A 24 -8.95 -15.66 8.76
N SER A 25 -8.12 -16.70 8.69
CA SER A 25 -7.37 -17.10 7.49
C SER A 25 -8.25 -17.34 6.26
N ARG A 26 -9.41 -17.99 6.42
CA ARG A 26 -10.33 -18.28 5.28
C ARG A 26 -10.85 -17.02 4.60
N HIS A 27 -11.16 -15.98 5.38
CA HIS A 27 -11.69 -14.73 4.87
C HIS A 27 -10.60 -13.89 4.18
N PHE A 28 -9.43 -13.78 4.82
CA PHE A 28 -8.28 -13.10 4.22
C PHE A 28 -7.77 -13.81 2.96
N LEU A 29 -7.83 -15.15 2.92
CA LEU A 29 -7.48 -15.92 1.74
C LEU A 29 -8.47 -15.67 0.60
N ALA A 30 -9.77 -15.64 0.87
CA ALA A 30 -10.79 -15.30 -0.14
C ALA A 30 -10.59 -13.89 -0.73
N LEU A 31 -10.33 -12.88 0.12
CA LEU A 31 -10.03 -11.52 -0.33
C LEU A 31 -8.74 -11.45 -1.18
N SER A 32 -7.71 -12.19 -0.75
CA SER A 32 -6.44 -12.25 -1.47
C SER A 32 -6.59 -12.89 -2.85
N VAL A 33 -7.35 -13.99 -2.95
CA VAL A 33 -7.65 -14.63 -4.23
C VAL A 33 -8.49 -13.73 -5.13
N SER A 34 -9.41 -12.95 -4.57
CA SER A 34 -10.29 -12.09 -5.36
C SER A 34 -9.60 -10.85 -5.93
N PHE A 35 -8.69 -10.21 -5.19
CA PHE A 35 -8.12 -8.90 -5.58
C PHE A 35 -6.60 -8.90 -5.73
N LEU A 36 -5.86 -9.58 -4.85
CA LEU A 36 -4.40 -9.60 -4.89
C LEU A 36 -3.85 -10.57 -5.92
N LEU A 37 -4.54 -11.69 -6.18
CA LEU A 37 -4.13 -12.66 -7.19
C LEU A 37 -4.19 -12.05 -8.62
N PRO A 38 -5.31 -11.44 -9.07
CA PRO A 38 -5.34 -10.77 -10.37
C PRO A 38 -4.27 -9.67 -10.50
N LEU A 39 -4.05 -8.91 -9.43
CA LEU A 39 -3.04 -7.86 -9.37
C LEU A 39 -1.61 -8.41 -9.47
N SER A 40 -1.31 -9.53 -8.82
CA SER A 40 0.02 -10.15 -8.86
C SER A 40 0.32 -10.73 -10.23
N PHE A 41 -0.67 -11.37 -10.86
CA PHE A 41 -0.56 -11.80 -12.26
C PHE A 41 -0.29 -10.62 -13.19
N SER A 42 -1.05 -9.54 -13.00
CA SER A 42 -0.85 -8.29 -13.72
C SER A 42 0.64 -7.88 -13.61
N LEU A 43 1.14 -7.64 -12.39
CA LEU A 43 2.47 -7.08 -12.14
C LEU A 43 3.62 -7.92 -12.68
N ILE A 44 3.46 -9.24 -12.80
CA ILE A 44 4.50 -10.13 -13.33
C ILE A 44 4.42 -10.22 -14.86
N ILE A 45 3.21 -10.33 -15.42
CA ILE A 45 3.01 -10.55 -16.85
C ILE A 45 3.42 -9.31 -17.65
N TYR A 46 3.06 -8.11 -17.22
CA TYR A 46 3.30 -6.88 -17.99
C TYR A 46 4.78 -6.56 -18.26
N PRO A 47 5.69 -6.49 -17.26
CA PRO A 47 7.10 -6.24 -17.52
C PRO A 47 7.75 -7.40 -18.30
N THR A 48 7.29 -8.63 -18.09
CA THR A 48 7.78 -9.80 -18.85
C THR A 48 7.40 -9.71 -20.33
N LEU A 49 6.15 -9.34 -20.63
CA LEU A 49 5.66 -9.10 -22.00
C LEU A 49 6.42 -7.96 -22.67
N GLN A 50 6.57 -6.84 -21.95
CA GLN A 50 7.30 -5.69 -22.46
C GLN A 50 8.75 -6.07 -22.78
N THR A 51 9.45 -6.73 -21.85
CA THR A 51 10.85 -7.13 -22.03
C THR A 51 11.01 -8.15 -23.16
N ALA A 52 10.10 -9.13 -23.28
CA ALA A 52 10.10 -10.09 -24.37
C ALA A 52 9.90 -9.42 -25.75
N LEU A 53 8.97 -8.47 -25.85
CA LEU A 53 8.71 -7.71 -27.08
C LEU A 53 9.90 -6.83 -27.48
N PHE A 54 10.51 -6.12 -26.52
CA PHE A 54 11.70 -5.30 -26.78
C PHE A 54 12.93 -6.14 -27.14
N HIS A 55 13.09 -7.34 -26.55
CA HIS A 55 14.23 -8.21 -26.86
C HIS A 55 14.07 -8.91 -28.22
N SER A 56 12.84 -9.28 -28.61
CA SER A 56 12.55 -9.90 -29.92
C SER A 56 12.86 -8.97 -31.12
N GLY A 57 12.87 -7.66 -30.93
CA GLY A 57 13.24 -6.70 -31.99
C GLY A 57 14.73 -6.71 -32.39
N SER A 58 15.59 -7.37 -31.61
CA SER A 58 17.04 -7.41 -31.86
C SER A 58 17.55 -8.65 -32.63
N ASN A 59 16.70 -9.65 -32.86
CA ASN A 59 17.07 -10.88 -33.59
C ASN A 59 16.27 -11.00 -34.90
N LEU A 60 16.53 -10.09 -35.84
CA LEU A 60 15.80 -9.95 -37.11
C LEU A 60 16.29 -10.91 -38.23
N PHE A 61 16.71 -12.14 -37.95
CA PHE A 61 17.02 -13.13 -39.00
C PHE A 61 16.81 -14.57 -38.53
N HIS A 62 15.55 -15.02 -38.42
CA HIS A 62 15.15 -16.37 -38.81
C HIS A 62 13.61 -16.47 -38.89
N PRO A 63 13.03 -16.71 -40.08
CA PRO A 63 11.59 -16.88 -40.19
C PRO A 63 11.24 -18.36 -39.93
N HIS A 64 10.51 -18.63 -38.85
CA HIS A 64 9.69 -19.84 -38.80
C HIS A 64 8.29 -19.53 -38.27
N PRO A 65 7.22 -19.88 -39.02
CA PRO A 65 5.87 -19.45 -38.71
C PRO A 65 5.17 -20.49 -37.83
N SER A 66 4.98 -20.20 -36.55
CA SER A 66 3.97 -20.87 -35.72
C SER A 66 2.81 -19.89 -35.46
N HIS A 67 1.84 -19.98 -36.36
CA HIS A 67 0.67 -19.13 -36.52
C HIS A 67 -0.43 -19.40 -35.47
N LEU A 68 -0.08 -19.50 -34.19
CA LEU A 68 -1.04 -19.77 -33.12
C LEU A 68 -0.68 -19.02 -31.83
N SER A 69 -1.58 -18.07 -31.48
CA SER A 69 -1.83 -17.61 -30.10
C SER A 69 -0.97 -16.49 -29.53
N PHE A 70 -0.73 -15.40 -30.26
CA PHE A 70 -0.26 -14.16 -29.63
C PHE A 70 -0.80 -12.86 -30.27
N SER A 71 -1.89 -12.96 -31.04
CA SER A 71 -2.48 -11.80 -31.70
C SER A 71 -3.56 -11.08 -30.86
N PHE A 72 -3.83 -11.54 -29.63
CA PHE A 72 -4.85 -10.96 -28.74
C PHE A 72 -4.32 -9.84 -27.82
N PHE A 73 -3.00 -9.65 -27.74
CA PHE A 73 -2.39 -8.66 -26.83
C PHE A 73 -1.77 -7.45 -27.55
N THR A 74 -1.90 -7.34 -28.87
CA THR A 74 -1.30 -6.27 -29.67
C THR A 74 -2.00 -4.91 -29.55
N SER A 75 -3.08 -4.81 -28.75
CA SER A 75 -3.70 -3.55 -28.33
C SER A 75 -3.61 -3.35 -26.81
N THR A 76 -2.51 -3.74 -26.16
CA THR A 76 -2.28 -3.39 -24.75
C THR A 76 -2.00 -1.91 -24.61
N ASP A 77 -3.06 -1.11 -24.50
CA ASP A 77 -2.96 0.26 -24.00
C ASP A 77 -2.37 0.21 -22.58
N PRO A 78 -1.13 0.70 -22.36
CA PRO A 78 -0.50 0.68 -21.04
C PRO A 78 -1.33 1.48 -20.02
N LEU A 79 -2.09 2.46 -20.49
CA LEU A 79 -3.03 3.26 -19.71
C LEU A 79 -4.19 2.43 -19.17
N ALA A 80 -4.85 1.63 -20.01
CA ALA A 80 -5.97 0.80 -19.59
C ALA A 80 -5.52 -0.26 -18.58
N TYR A 81 -4.35 -0.85 -18.83
CA TYR A 81 -3.74 -1.84 -17.96
C TYR A 81 -3.34 -1.25 -16.59
N THR A 82 -2.68 -0.09 -16.57
CA THR A 82 -2.31 0.60 -15.31
C THR A 82 -3.53 1.07 -14.54
N LEU A 83 -4.58 1.50 -15.23
CA LEU A 83 -5.86 1.86 -14.61
C LEU A 83 -6.51 0.64 -13.94
N LEU A 84 -6.57 -0.51 -14.63
CA LEU A 84 -7.11 -1.75 -14.07
C LEU A 84 -6.31 -2.18 -12.83
N ALA A 85 -4.98 -2.18 -12.91
CA ALA A 85 -4.11 -2.51 -11.79
C ALA A 85 -4.30 -1.54 -10.61
N ALA A 86 -4.46 -0.24 -10.89
CA ALA A 86 -4.74 0.76 -9.87
C ALA A 86 -6.08 0.50 -9.18
N VAL A 87 -7.16 0.24 -9.93
CA VAL A 87 -8.48 -0.08 -9.38
C VAL A 87 -8.40 -1.33 -8.49
N LEU A 88 -7.77 -2.41 -8.96
CA LEU A 88 -7.59 -3.64 -8.18
C LEU A 88 -6.78 -3.39 -6.89
N SER A 89 -5.75 -2.55 -6.95
CA SER A 89 -4.91 -2.22 -5.79
C SER A 89 -5.70 -1.45 -4.73
N LEU A 90 -6.54 -0.50 -5.16
CA LEU A 90 -7.38 0.30 -4.28
C LEU A 90 -8.45 -0.55 -3.61
N LEU A 91 -9.08 -1.46 -4.35
CA LEU A 91 -10.06 -2.40 -3.82
C LEU A 91 -9.42 -3.38 -2.82
N ALA A 92 -8.24 -3.93 -3.13
CA ALA A 92 -7.50 -4.79 -2.21
C ALA A 92 -7.15 -4.04 -0.92
N LEU A 93 -6.62 -2.82 -1.04
CA LEU A 93 -6.25 -1.99 0.10
C LEU A 93 -7.45 -1.69 0.99
N ALA A 94 -8.59 -1.28 0.41
CA ALA A 94 -9.79 -0.94 1.15
C ALA A 94 -10.39 -2.17 1.86
N THR A 95 -10.54 -3.29 1.15
CA THR A 95 -11.16 -4.51 1.70
C THR A 95 -10.30 -5.16 2.79
N ILE A 96 -8.98 -5.25 2.57
CA ILE A 96 -8.05 -5.82 3.55
C ILE A 96 -7.93 -4.89 4.75
N SER A 97 -7.80 -3.57 4.55
CA SER A 97 -7.70 -2.62 5.68
C SER A 97 -8.94 -2.65 6.57
N TYR A 98 -10.14 -2.65 5.96
CA TYR A 98 -11.39 -2.78 6.68
C TYR A 98 -11.46 -4.13 7.44
N SER A 99 -11.11 -5.24 6.79
CA SER A 99 -11.14 -6.56 7.41
C SER A 99 -10.12 -6.69 8.55
N THR A 100 -8.93 -6.12 8.44
CA THR A 100 -7.91 -6.14 9.50
C THR A 100 -8.30 -5.25 10.67
N PHE A 101 -8.91 -4.09 10.40
CA PHE A 101 -9.44 -3.21 11.44
C PHE A 101 -10.53 -3.92 12.25
N HIS A 102 -11.56 -4.47 11.60
CA HIS A 102 -12.62 -5.21 12.30
C HIS A 102 -12.13 -6.51 12.95
N GLY A 103 -11.15 -7.19 12.34
CA GLY A 103 -10.51 -8.36 12.93
C GLY A 103 -9.75 -8.05 14.22
N PHE A 104 -9.22 -6.83 14.38
CA PHE A 104 -8.61 -6.37 15.63
C PHE A 104 -9.64 -6.24 16.77
N TYR A 105 -10.87 -5.82 16.44
CA TYR A 105 -11.99 -5.69 17.40
C TYR A 105 -12.80 -6.98 17.60
N GLY A 106 -12.46 -8.08 16.90
CA GLY A 106 -13.09 -9.39 17.09
C GLY A 106 -14.49 -9.56 16.49
N ARG A 107 -14.94 -8.68 15.58
CA ARG A 107 -16.27 -8.80 14.95
C ARG A 107 -16.27 -9.76 13.74
N PRO A 108 -17.35 -10.51 13.49
CA PRO A 108 -17.50 -11.34 12.28
C PRO A 108 -17.73 -10.45 11.05
N VAL A 109 -16.79 -10.47 10.12
CA VAL A 109 -16.80 -9.62 8.92
C VAL A 109 -17.74 -10.20 7.85
N LYS A 110 -18.77 -9.44 7.45
CA LYS A 110 -19.64 -9.79 6.31
C LYS A 110 -19.15 -9.09 5.04
N LEU A 111 -18.51 -9.85 4.15
CA LEU A 111 -17.93 -9.44 2.86
C LEU A 111 -18.82 -8.51 2.02
N VAL A 112 -20.13 -8.76 2.00
CA VAL A 112 -21.09 -8.05 1.15
C VAL A 112 -21.35 -6.62 1.65
N SER A 113 -21.33 -6.39 2.97
CA SER A 113 -21.49 -5.04 3.54
C SER A 113 -20.20 -4.21 3.39
N SER A 114 -19.04 -4.86 3.53
CA SER A 114 -17.74 -4.24 3.28
C SER A 114 -17.62 -3.78 1.82
N MET A 115 -18.02 -4.61 0.85
CA MET A 115 -17.92 -4.24 -0.57
C MET A 115 -18.81 -3.03 -0.94
N LYS A 116 -20.02 -2.93 -0.35
CA LYS A 116 -20.93 -1.79 -0.58
C LYS A 116 -20.44 -0.50 0.07
N SER A 117 -19.82 -0.59 1.25
CA SER A 117 -19.19 0.56 1.92
C SER A 117 -17.88 0.99 1.22
N VAL A 118 -17.10 0.03 0.71
CA VAL A 118 -15.87 0.26 -0.06
C VAL A 118 -16.12 1.02 -1.36
N LEU A 119 -17.26 0.78 -2.04
CA LEU A 119 -17.67 1.58 -3.20
C LEU A 119 -17.90 3.06 -2.88
N TYR A 120 -18.38 3.38 -1.67
CA TYR A 120 -18.51 4.77 -1.20
C TYR A 120 -17.16 5.39 -0.83
N SER A 121 -16.22 4.60 -0.30
CA SER A 121 -14.84 5.04 0.00
C SER A 121 -13.92 5.10 -1.22
N PHE A 122 -14.31 4.52 -2.37
CA PHE A 122 -13.48 4.48 -3.57
C PHE A 122 -13.13 5.88 -4.08
N LEU A 123 -14.11 6.80 -4.12
CA LEU A 123 -13.88 8.19 -4.56
C LEU A 123 -12.92 8.95 -3.63
N PRO A 124 -13.10 8.95 -2.29
CA PRO A 124 -12.11 9.46 -1.34
C PRO A 124 -10.69 8.89 -1.52
N LEU A 125 -10.58 7.58 -1.78
CA LEU A 125 -9.29 6.90 -1.94
C LEU A 125 -8.59 7.31 -3.25
N VAL A 126 -9.35 7.38 -4.35
CA VAL A 126 -8.88 7.89 -5.64
C VAL A 126 -8.46 9.36 -5.52
N ALA A 127 -9.25 10.19 -4.85
CA ALA A 127 -8.92 11.60 -4.62
C ALA A 127 -7.60 11.75 -3.86
N THR A 128 -7.40 10.97 -2.79
CA THR A 128 -6.16 10.99 -2.00
C THR A 128 -4.96 10.48 -2.82
N LEU A 129 -5.17 9.47 -3.67
CA LEU A 129 -4.16 9.01 -4.61
C LEU A 129 -3.79 10.13 -5.60
N ILE A 130 -4.75 10.78 -6.24
CA ILE A 130 -4.50 11.88 -7.18
C ILE A 130 -3.73 13.00 -6.49
N VAL A 131 -4.17 13.45 -5.31
CA VAL A 131 -3.49 14.50 -4.53
C VAL A 131 -2.05 14.10 -4.22
N SER A 132 -1.83 12.87 -3.73
CA SER A 132 -0.46 12.40 -3.43
C SER A 132 0.42 12.39 -4.67
N ARG A 133 -0.09 11.92 -5.83
CA ARG A 133 0.64 11.86 -7.10
C ARG A 133 0.97 13.25 -7.64
N VAL A 134 0.02 14.19 -7.55
CA VAL A 134 0.24 15.59 -7.92
C VAL A 134 1.34 16.21 -7.08
N ILE A 135 1.35 15.99 -5.76
CA ILE A 135 2.41 16.54 -4.90
C ILE A 135 3.78 15.94 -5.25
N TYR A 136 3.88 14.63 -5.47
CA TYR A 136 5.14 14.03 -5.93
C TYR A 136 5.61 14.63 -7.26
N ALA A 137 4.71 14.79 -8.23
CA ALA A 137 5.03 15.39 -9.52
C ALA A 137 5.51 16.84 -9.37
N LEU A 138 4.87 17.64 -8.52
CA LEU A 138 5.27 19.01 -8.23
C LEU A 138 6.66 19.09 -7.59
N ILE A 139 6.98 18.18 -6.65
CA ILE A 139 8.31 18.13 -6.02
C ILE A 139 9.38 17.82 -7.08
N VAL A 140 9.18 16.77 -7.87
CA VAL A 140 10.13 16.39 -8.93
C VAL A 140 10.29 17.52 -9.95
N LEU A 141 9.19 18.16 -10.35
CA LEU A 141 9.20 19.29 -11.27
C LEU A 141 9.94 20.50 -10.69
N LEU A 142 9.73 20.82 -9.41
CA LEU A 142 10.44 21.91 -8.72
C LEU A 142 11.95 21.67 -8.71
N PHE A 143 12.40 20.49 -8.27
CA PHE A 143 13.83 20.16 -8.24
C PHE A 143 14.44 20.09 -9.66
N GLY A 144 13.67 19.58 -10.63
CA GLY A 144 14.07 19.57 -12.04
C GLY A 144 14.26 20.99 -12.60
N LEU A 145 13.31 21.88 -12.35
CA LEU A 145 13.40 23.30 -12.77
C LEU A 145 14.58 24.00 -12.08
N LEU A 146 14.79 23.79 -10.79
CA LEU A 146 15.95 24.33 -10.07
C LEU A 146 17.27 23.86 -10.69
N ALA A 147 17.39 22.58 -11.03
CA ALA A 147 18.58 22.05 -11.69
C ALA A 147 18.81 22.71 -13.06
N VAL A 148 17.75 22.89 -13.86
CA VAL A 148 17.84 23.57 -15.17
C VAL A 148 18.27 25.03 -15.01
N ILE A 149 17.70 25.77 -14.05
CA ILE A 149 18.07 27.16 -13.77
C ILE A 149 19.55 27.26 -13.37
N VAL A 150 20.04 26.35 -12.52
CA VAL A 150 21.46 26.33 -12.12
C VAL A 150 22.36 26.12 -13.34
N VAL A 151 22.03 25.15 -14.20
CA VAL A 151 22.83 24.88 -15.41
C VAL A 151 22.82 26.08 -16.36
N GLN A 152 21.65 26.68 -16.63
CA GLN A 152 21.53 27.85 -17.50
C GLN A 152 22.22 29.09 -16.91
N GLY A 153 22.15 29.29 -15.59
CA GLY A 153 22.82 30.39 -14.90
C GLY A 153 24.35 30.31 -15.01
N VAL A 154 24.91 29.10 -14.91
CA VAL A 154 26.36 28.88 -15.11
C VAL A 154 26.76 29.15 -16.56
N GLN A 155 25.95 28.75 -17.54
CA GLN A 155 26.19 29.06 -18.95
C GLN A 155 26.15 30.57 -19.23
N PHE A 156 25.21 31.30 -18.61
CA PHE A 156 25.11 32.76 -18.76
C PHE A 156 26.34 33.51 -18.24
N LEU A 157 27.02 32.94 -17.24
CA LEU A 157 28.28 33.48 -16.69
C LEU A 157 29.50 33.24 -17.59
N GLY A 158 29.31 32.66 -18.79
CA GLY A 158 30.37 32.42 -19.76
C GLY A 158 31.19 31.15 -19.51
N PHE A 159 30.75 30.30 -18.57
CA PHE A 159 31.37 28.99 -18.38
C PHE A 159 30.84 28.00 -19.43
N GLU A 160 31.72 27.55 -20.31
CA GLU A 160 31.41 26.57 -21.35
C GLU A 160 31.31 25.17 -20.72
N VAL A 161 30.13 24.85 -20.17
CA VAL A 161 29.87 23.55 -19.56
C VAL A 161 29.51 22.55 -20.66
N GLY A 162 30.49 21.74 -21.06
CA GLY A 162 30.25 20.60 -21.95
C GLY A 162 29.27 19.60 -21.31
N TYR A 163 28.33 19.09 -22.11
CA TYR A 163 27.33 18.12 -21.66
C TYR A 163 27.93 16.80 -21.11
N ASP A 164 29.17 16.49 -21.49
CA ASP A 164 29.91 15.28 -21.06
C ASP A 164 30.79 15.54 -19.82
N SER A 165 30.54 16.65 -19.11
CA SER A 165 31.34 17.06 -17.96
C SER A 165 30.96 16.26 -16.71
N ASN A 166 31.98 15.71 -16.03
CA ASN A 166 31.85 15.06 -14.72
C ASN A 166 31.13 15.94 -13.68
N TYR A 167 31.20 17.27 -13.81
CA TYR A 167 30.53 18.21 -12.91
C TYR A 167 29.01 18.24 -13.10
N LEU A 168 28.51 18.14 -14.34
CA LEU A 168 27.08 18.02 -14.62
C LEU A 168 26.52 16.68 -14.13
N LEU A 169 27.27 15.60 -14.35
CA LEU A 169 26.93 14.29 -13.82
C LEU A 169 26.85 14.33 -12.29
N GLY A 170 27.86 14.91 -11.63
CA GLY A 170 27.89 15.06 -10.16
C GLY A 170 26.71 15.88 -9.62
N LEU A 171 26.38 17.00 -10.28
CA LEU A 171 25.20 17.81 -9.94
C LEU A 171 23.89 17.02 -10.10
N GLY A 172 23.74 16.30 -11.22
CA GLY A 172 22.58 15.45 -11.48
C GLY A 172 22.40 14.34 -10.44
N VAL A 173 23.49 13.65 -10.09
CA VAL A 173 23.49 12.64 -9.02
C VAL A 173 23.13 13.26 -7.68
N PHE A 174 23.71 14.41 -7.32
CA PHE A 174 23.41 15.10 -6.08
C PHE A 174 21.93 15.50 -5.98
N VAL A 175 21.38 16.15 -7.01
CA VAL A 175 19.96 16.52 -7.07
C VAL A 175 19.08 15.28 -7.01
N GLY A 176 19.45 14.21 -7.73
CA GLY A 176 18.74 12.93 -7.71
C GLY A 176 18.68 12.33 -6.31
N VAL A 177 19.80 12.28 -5.59
CA VAL A 177 19.86 11.79 -4.20
C VAL A 177 18.97 12.63 -3.28
N VAL A 178 19.02 13.96 -3.40
CA VAL A 178 18.17 14.85 -2.60
C VAL A 178 16.69 14.60 -2.88
N VAL A 179 16.29 14.49 -4.16
CA VAL A 179 14.91 14.18 -4.55
C VAL A 179 14.47 12.84 -3.98
N VAL A 180 15.30 11.80 -4.07
CA VAL A 180 15.00 10.47 -3.51
C VAL A 180 14.79 10.54 -2.00
N LEU A 181 15.65 11.25 -1.27
CA LEU A 181 15.51 11.42 0.18
C LEU A 181 14.22 12.16 0.56
N VAL A 182 13.88 13.23 -0.16
CA VAL A 182 12.64 14.00 0.06
C VAL A 182 11.41 13.13 -0.22
N VAL A 183 11.41 12.40 -1.34
CA VAL A 183 10.31 11.50 -1.71
C VAL A 183 10.17 10.38 -0.68
N MET A 184 11.28 9.79 -0.24
CA MET A 184 11.28 8.73 0.78
C MET A 184 10.73 9.25 2.11
N TRP A 185 11.13 10.45 2.54
CA TRP A 185 10.62 11.09 3.75
C TRP A 185 9.10 11.33 3.66
N LEU A 186 8.62 11.83 2.52
CA LEU A 186 7.21 12.06 2.27
C LEU A 186 6.42 10.74 2.27
N HIS A 187 6.98 9.71 1.64
CA HIS A 187 6.38 8.38 1.56
C HIS A 187 6.22 7.73 2.93
N VAL A 188 7.23 7.86 3.81
CA VAL A 188 7.14 7.38 5.20
C VAL A 188 6.03 8.12 5.96
N ASN A 189 5.96 9.44 5.84
CA ASN A 189 4.93 10.24 6.51
C ASN A 189 3.51 9.92 6.01
N TRP A 190 3.37 9.57 4.73
CA TRP A 190 2.09 9.27 4.09
C TRP A 190 1.76 7.78 3.99
N SER A 191 2.59 6.92 4.57
CA SER A 191 2.40 5.45 4.54
C SER A 191 1.03 5.01 5.08
N LEU A 192 0.50 5.74 6.05
CA LEU A 192 -0.80 5.46 6.67
C LEU A 192 -1.98 6.20 6.03
N ALA A 193 -1.74 7.12 5.09
CA ALA A 193 -2.78 7.99 4.55
C ALA A 193 -3.94 7.19 3.93
N TYR A 194 -3.63 6.15 3.16
CA TYR A 194 -4.65 5.33 2.54
C TYR A 194 -5.46 4.50 3.54
N VAL A 195 -4.84 4.04 4.63
CA VAL A 195 -5.56 3.34 5.71
C VAL A 195 -6.49 4.31 6.44
N ILE A 196 -6.04 5.54 6.68
CA ILE A 196 -6.84 6.60 7.33
C ILE A 196 -8.07 6.96 6.48
N VAL A 197 -7.95 7.01 5.16
CA VAL A 197 -9.11 7.27 4.29
C VAL A 197 -10.18 6.20 4.45
N VAL A 198 -9.78 4.93 4.56
CA VAL A 198 -10.70 3.80 4.72
C VAL A 198 -11.34 3.77 6.10
N VAL A 199 -10.57 4.09 7.15
CA VAL A 199 -11.02 3.95 8.55
C VAL A 199 -11.71 5.21 9.07
N GLU A 200 -11.14 6.40 8.82
CA GLU A 200 -11.67 7.68 9.33
C GLU A 200 -12.58 8.39 8.31
N SER A 201 -12.77 7.84 7.11
CA SER A 201 -13.54 8.46 6.02
C SER A 201 -13.09 9.89 5.68
N LYS A 202 -11.84 10.26 6.00
CA LYS A 202 -11.21 11.52 5.62
C LYS A 202 -10.60 11.42 4.23
N TRP A 203 -10.47 12.52 3.52
CA TRP A 203 -10.13 12.52 2.10
C TRP A 203 -9.14 13.61 1.71
N GLY A 204 -8.35 13.35 0.67
CA GLY A 204 -7.46 14.34 0.05
C GLY A 204 -6.31 14.77 0.97
N TYR A 205 -6.11 16.08 1.09
CA TYR A 205 -5.01 16.65 1.86
C TYR A 205 -5.15 16.42 3.37
N GLU A 206 -6.37 16.42 3.89
CA GLU A 206 -6.63 16.21 5.31
C GLU A 206 -6.15 14.83 5.77
N ALA A 207 -6.37 13.80 4.94
CA ALA A 207 -5.85 12.45 5.21
C ALA A 207 -4.32 12.39 5.23
N LEU A 208 -3.65 13.15 4.35
CA LEU A 208 -2.19 13.24 4.31
C LEU A 208 -1.63 13.96 5.54
N GLN A 209 -2.22 15.08 5.94
CA GLN A 209 -1.79 15.81 7.14
C GLN A 209 -1.99 14.96 8.40
N ARG A 210 -3.13 14.27 8.49
CA ARG A 210 -3.44 13.35 9.58
C ARG A 210 -2.44 12.20 9.65
N SER A 211 -2.05 11.63 8.51
CA SER A 211 -1.03 10.58 8.46
C SER A 211 0.33 11.06 8.98
N ALA A 212 0.77 12.26 8.57
CA ALA A 212 2.04 12.83 9.02
C ALA A 212 2.06 13.13 10.52
N TYR A 213 0.90 13.48 11.10
CA TYR A 213 0.73 13.64 12.54
C TYR A 213 0.85 12.29 13.26
N LEU A 214 0.10 11.27 12.81
CA LEU A 214 0.09 9.95 13.47
C LEU A 214 1.43 9.23 13.41
N VAL A 215 2.17 9.37 12.31
CA VAL A 215 3.50 8.75 12.15
C VAL A 215 4.57 9.48 12.98
N LYS A 216 4.29 10.69 13.47
CA LYS A 216 5.20 11.46 14.33
C LYS A 216 5.46 10.67 15.62
N GLY A 217 6.72 10.29 15.84
CA GLY A 217 7.14 9.43 16.96
C GLY A 217 7.49 7.99 16.57
N MET A 218 6.94 7.47 15.46
CA MET A 218 7.19 6.09 14.99
C MET A 218 7.76 6.02 13.55
N ARG A 219 8.31 7.13 13.04
CA ARG A 219 8.87 7.24 11.68
C ARG A 219 9.87 6.13 11.34
N TRP A 220 10.75 5.78 12.28
CA TRP A 220 11.75 4.72 12.06
C TRP A 220 11.13 3.34 11.90
N VAL A 221 10.09 3.05 12.68
CA VAL A 221 9.35 1.78 12.58
C VAL A 221 8.59 1.72 11.26
N ALA A 222 7.91 2.82 10.89
CA ALA A 222 7.22 2.95 9.60
C ALA A 222 8.18 2.76 8.42
N LEU A 223 9.34 3.43 8.46
CA LEU A 223 10.40 3.29 7.47
C LEU A 223 10.92 1.84 7.41
N SER A 224 11.14 1.21 8.55
CA SER A 224 11.66 -0.16 8.62
C SER A 224 10.66 -1.17 8.03
N VAL A 225 9.37 -1.04 8.33
CA VAL A 225 8.30 -1.86 7.74
C VAL A 225 8.24 -1.66 6.23
N LEU A 226 8.31 -0.40 5.78
CA LEU A 226 8.26 -0.04 4.37
C LEU A 226 9.45 -0.59 3.58
N LEU A 227 10.67 -0.47 4.12
CA LEU A 227 11.86 -1.04 3.50
C LEU A 227 11.80 -2.56 3.47
N PHE A 228 11.37 -3.21 4.55
CA PHE A 228 11.30 -4.66 4.62
C PHE A 228 10.35 -5.23 3.55
N PHE A 229 9.11 -4.74 3.47
CA PHE A 229 8.18 -5.20 2.45
C PHE A 229 8.57 -4.73 1.04
N GLY A 230 9.06 -3.50 0.90
CA GLY A 230 9.48 -2.95 -0.38
C GLY A 230 10.63 -3.73 -1.01
N VAL A 231 11.66 -4.06 -0.23
CA VAL A 231 12.81 -4.85 -0.70
C VAL A 231 12.39 -6.28 -1.05
N LEU A 232 11.58 -6.93 -0.22
CA LEU A 232 11.12 -8.30 -0.52
C LEU A 232 10.26 -8.35 -1.79
N ILE A 233 9.25 -7.48 -1.90
CA ILE A 233 8.39 -7.40 -3.08
C ILE A 233 9.23 -7.05 -4.32
N GLY A 234 10.14 -6.08 -4.21
CA GLY A 234 11.03 -5.67 -5.30
C GLY A 234 11.96 -6.80 -5.77
N LEU A 235 12.56 -7.55 -4.84
CA LEU A 235 13.43 -8.69 -5.16
C LEU A 235 12.65 -9.80 -5.87
N LEU A 236 11.42 -10.10 -5.43
CA LEU A 236 10.59 -11.12 -6.09
C LEU A 236 10.20 -10.68 -7.51
N VAL A 237 9.75 -9.43 -7.70
CA VAL A 237 9.37 -8.92 -9.04
C VAL A 237 10.58 -8.86 -9.97
N GLY A 238 11.71 -8.31 -9.50
CA GLY A 238 12.94 -8.19 -10.27
C GLY A 238 13.54 -9.56 -10.61
N GLY A 239 13.62 -10.45 -9.62
CA GLY A 239 14.12 -11.81 -9.78
C GLY A 239 13.29 -12.63 -10.78
N CYS A 240 11.95 -12.56 -10.70
CA CYS A 240 11.08 -13.23 -11.67
C CYS A 240 11.25 -12.71 -13.09
N SER A 241 11.33 -11.39 -13.26
CA SER A 241 11.49 -10.79 -14.58
C SER A 241 12.81 -11.22 -15.22
N SER A 242 13.92 -11.24 -14.47
CA SER A 242 15.22 -11.72 -14.97
C SER A 242 15.28 -13.23 -15.20
N PHE A 243 14.61 -14.03 -14.36
CA PHE A 243 14.61 -15.48 -14.46
C PHE A 243 13.78 -15.98 -15.65
N LEU A 244 12.60 -15.38 -15.86
CA LEU A 244 11.74 -15.68 -17.02
C LEU A 244 12.42 -15.34 -18.35
N VAL A 245 13.23 -14.29 -18.38
CA VAL A 245 13.98 -13.87 -19.58
C VAL A 245 15.21 -14.76 -19.83
N SER A 246 15.91 -15.23 -18.79
CA SER A 246 17.18 -15.96 -18.94
C SER A 246 17.03 -17.47 -19.21
N VAL A 247 16.01 -18.14 -18.67
CA VAL A 247 15.92 -19.61 -18.74
C VAL A 247 14.98 -20.10 -19.85
N GLY A 248 14.17 -19.22 -20.44
CA GLY A 248 13.13 -19.63 -21.38
C GLY A 248 12.03 -20.43 -20.66
N ALA A 249 10.79 -20.31 -21.12
CA ALA A 249 9.59 -20.82 -20.45
C ALA A 249 9.50 -22.37 -20.31
N ALA A 250 10.58 -23.12 -20.52
CA ALA A 250 10.56 -24.56 -20.74
C ALA A 250 10.61 -25.43 -19.46
N SER A 251 10.94 -24.91 -18.26
CA SER A 251 11.10 -25.77 -17.08
C SER A 251 10.38 -25.36 -15.78
N GLY A 252 9.50 -24.35 -15.77
CA GLY A 252 9.20 -23.61 -14.52
C GLY A 252 7.74 -23.33 -14.15
N GLY A 253 6.74 -24.06 -14.65
CA GLY A 253 5.33 -23.77 -14.33
C GLY A 253 5.01 -23.78 -12.82
N TRP A 254 5.64 -24.69 -12.06
CA TRP A 254 5.43 -24.84 -10.62
C TRP A 254 6.16 -23.77 -9.79
N THR A 255 7.35 -23.34 -10.23
CA THR A 255 8.11 -22.28 -9.56
C THR A 255 7.45 -20.91 -9.74
N SER A 256 6.85 -20.64 -10.91
CA SER A 256 6.13 -19.38 -11.16
C SER A 256 4.88 -19.24 -10.28
N PHE A 257 4.08 -20.32 -10.15
CA PHE A 257 2.89 -20.31 -9.30
C PHE A 257 3.22 -20.11 -7.81
N GLY A 258 4.28 -20.77 -7.33
CA GLY A 258 4.77 -20.58 -5.96
C GLY A 258 5.19 -19.13 -5.68
N VAL A 259 5.84 -18.47 -6.64
CA VAL A 259 6.24 -17.06 -6.50
C VAL A 259 5.03 -16.12 -6.52
N ILE A 260 4.05 -16.36 -7.39
CA ILE A 260 2.81 -15.57 -7.41
C ILE A 260 2.07 -15.68 -6.08
N LEU A 261 1.95 -16.89 -5.53
CA LEU A 261 1.34 -17.08 -4.21
C LEU A 261 2.14 -16.38 -3.10
N GLN A 262 3.47 -16.47 -3.14
CA GLN A 262 4.33 -15.79 -2.17
C GLN A 262 4.17 -14.27 -2.25
N MET A 263 4.05 -13.71 -3.46
CA MET A 263 3.79 -12.29 -3.69
C MET A 263 2.44 -11.85 -3.11
N VAL A 264 1.39 -12.63 -3.35
CA VAL A 264 0.06 -12.37 -2.79
C VAL A 264 0.10 -12.34 -1.26
N LEU A 265 0.78 -13.31 -0.64
CA LEU A 265 0.94 -13.37 0.82
C LEU A 265 1.74 -12.18 1.37
N LEU A 266 2.81 -11.76 0.68
CA LEU A 266 3.60 -10.59 1.07
C LEU A 266 2.82 -9.28 0.95
N MET A 267 2.04 -9.10 -0.11
CA MET A 267 1.18 -7.91 -0.28
C MET A 267 0.08 -7.86 0.79
N LEU A 268 -0.54 -9.00 1.09
CA LEU A 268 -1.51 -9.11 2.18
C LEU A 268 -0.87 -8.71 3.52
N GLN A 269 0.30 -9.26 3.81
CA GLN A 269 1.03 -8.97 5.04
C GLN A 269 1.44 -7.48 5.13
N ASN A 270 1.83 -6.86 4.01
CA ASN A 270 2.18 -5.44 3.96
C ASN A 270 0.98 -4.54 4.31
N ILE A 271 -0.19 -4.81 3.71
CA ILE A 271 -1.41 -4.05 4.01
C ILE A 271 -1.81 -4.26 5.47
N ALA A 272 -1.83 -5.51 5.95
CA ALA A 272 -2.18 -5.80 7.34
C ALA A 272 -1.18 -5.15 8.33
N ALA A 273 0.12 -5.17 8.03
CA ALA A 273 1.13 -4.51 8.86
C ALA A 273 0.93 -3.00 8.91
N SER A 274 0.54 -2.37 7.79
CA SER A 274 0.20 -0.94 7.74
C SER A 274 -1.00 -0.61 8.64
N VAL A 275 -2.01 -1.49 8.70
CA VAL A 275 -3.18 -1.32 9.57
C VAL A 275 -2.81 -1.48 11.04
N VAL A 276 -2.03 -2.49 11.44
CA VAL A 276 -1.65 -2.59 12.86
C VAL A 276 -0.68 -1.47 13.25
N LEU A 277 0.19 -1.01 12.35
CA LEU A 277 1.01 0.18 12.57
C LEU A 277 0.14 1.42 12.81
N TYR A 278 -0.93 1.59 12.03
CA TYR A 278 -1.92 2.65 12.28
C TYR A 278 -2.55 2.56 13.68
N MET A 279 -2.99 1.37 14.10
CA MET A 279 -3.56 1.16 15.44
C MET A 279 -2.56 1.48 16.55
N TYR A 280 -1.29 1.12 16.36
CA TYR A 280 -0.22 1.46 17.29
C TYR A 280 0.07 2.97 17.34
N CYS A 281 0.10 3.65 16.19
CA CYS A 281 0.25 5.10 16.14
C CYS A 281 -0.91 5.81 16.84
N LYS A 282 -2.14 5.32 16.69
CA LYS A 282 -3.30 5.80 17.45
C LYS A 282 -3.18 5.54 18.95
N ALA A 283 -2.66 4.38 19.35
CA ALA A 283 -2.42 4.06 20.76
C ALA A 283 -1.42 5.04 21.38
N LEU A 284 -0.34 5.36 20.66
CA LEU A 284 0.71 6.26 21.10
C LEU A 284 0.20 7.68 21.37
N HIS A 285 -0.76 8.15 20.56
CA HIS A 285 -1.36 9.47 20.72
C HIS A 285 -2.53 9.51 21.73
N GLY A 286 -2.85 8.38 22.38
CA GLY A 286 -3.93 8.28 23.36
C GLY A 286 -5.35 8.28 22.77
N GLU A 287 -5.48 8.39 21.44
CA GLU A 287 -6.77 8.44 20.74
C GLU A 287 -7.44 7.05 20.67
N LEU A 288 -6.66 5.96 20.75
CA LEU A 288 -7.18 4.60 20.62
C LEU A 288 -8.19 4.22 21.71
N ALA A 289 -7.97 4.65 22.97
CA ALA A 289 -8.87 4.30 24.07
C ALA A 289 -10.25 4.97 23.91
N LEU A 290 -10.30 6.15 23.29
CA LEU A 290 -11.52 6.90 23.04
C LEU A 290 -12.31 6.27 21.89
N ASP A 291 -11.64 5.88 20.81
CA ASP A 291 -12.26 5.14 19.71
C ASP A 291 -12.81 3.77 20.15
N ILE A 292 -12.05 3.04 20.99
CA ILE A 292 -12.53 1.79 21.57
C ILE A 292 -13.82 2.04 22.36
N ALA A 293 -13.86 3.09 23.18
CA ALA A 293 -15.04 3.43 23.96
C ALA A 293 -16.24 3.84 23.08
N GLU A 294 -16.03 4.64 22.03
CA GLU A 294 -17.09 5.05 21.10
C GLU A 294 -17.63 3.87 20.27
N GLU A 295 -16.75 2.99 19.81
CA GLU A 295 -17.12 1.81 19.03
C GLU A 295 -17.94 0.81 19.86
N PHE A 296 -17.60 0.64 21.15
CA PHE A 296 -18.43 -0.10 22.08
C PHE A 296 -19.73 0.65 22.43
N ALA A 297 -19.69 2.00 22.54
CA ALA A 297 -20.86 2.83 22.82
C ALA A 297 -21.91 2.78 21.71
N ARG A 298 -21.51 2.73 20.43
CA ARG A 298 -22.44 2.53 19.29
C ARG A 298 -23.19 1.19 19.33
N GLU A 299 -22.67 0.22 20.08
CA GLU A 299 -23.28 -1.10 20.26
C GLU A 299 -24.19 -1.17 21.49
N TYR A 300 -24.08 -0.19 22.40
CA TYR A 300 -25.14 0.09 23.37
C TYR A 300 -26.27 0.83 22.66
N VAL A 301 -27.14 0.05 22.02
CA VAL A 301 -28.51 0.49 21.71
C VAL A 301 -29.10 1.05 23.00
N TYR A 302 -29.56 2.30 22.98
CA TYR A 302 -30.42 2.83 24.03
C TYR A 302 -31.61 1.87 24.14
N LEU A 303 -31.57 0.99 25.13
CA LEU A 303 -32.77 0.28 25.55
C LEU A 303 -33.74 1.38 25.99
N PRO A 304 -34.97 1.43 25.44
CA PRO A 304 -36.01 2.27 26.00
C PRO A 304 -36.37 1.63 27.35
N PHE A 305 -35.58 1.90 28.37
CA PHE A 305 -35.98 1.62 29.74
C PHE A 305 -37.09 2.60 30.05
N ASP A 306 -38.30 2.06 30.03
CA ASP A 306 -39.53 2.55 30.64
C ASP A 306 -39.40 3.90 31.36
N ASN A 307 -39.96 4.94 30.75
CA ASN A 307 -40.29 6.19 31.43
C ASN A 307 -41.48 6.03 32.42
N GLU A 308 -41.92 4.81 32.69
CA GLU A 308 -42.96 4.50 33.67
C GLU A 308 -42.69 3.15 34.34
N LYS A 309 -41.81 3.12 35.35
CA LYS A 309 -42.06 2.32 36.57
C LYS A 309 -41.10 2.70 37.69
N VAL A 310 -41.72 3.39 38.65
CA VAL A 310 -41.45 3.47 40.09
C VAL A 310 -40.31 2.58 40.61
N PRO A 311 -39.40 3.12 41.45
CA PRO A 311 -38.38 2.32 42.09
C PRO A 311 -39.03 1.30 43.04
N HIS A 312 -38.98 0.02 42.66
CA HIS A 312 -39.22 -1.05 43.61
C HIS A 312 -38.04 -1.10 44.59
N VAL A 313 -38.23 -0.45 45.73
CA VAL A 313 -37.44 -0.67 46.93
C VAL A 313 -37.65 -2.12 47.34
N VAL A 314 -36.67 -2.98 47.05
CA VAL A 314 -36.61 -4.34 47.60
C VAL A 314 -36.14 -4.22 49.05
N CYS A 315 -37.09 -4.09 49.97
CA CYS A 315 -36.84 -4.36 51.39
C CYS A 315 -36.64 -5.87 51.55
N VAL A 316 -35.40 -6.29 51.76
CA VAL A 316 -35.10 -7.62 52.27
C VAL A 316 -35.45 -7.62 53.76
N VAL A 317 -36.58 -8.23 54.11
CA VAL A 317 -36.96 -8.55 55.49
C VAL A 317 -36.63 -10.02 55.77
N GLN A 318 -36.13 -10.21 56.97
CA GLN A 318 -35.37 -11.32 57.54
C GLN A 318 -36.03 -12.71 57.58
N SER A 319 -35.20 -13.74 57.79
CA SER A 319 -35.32 -14.60 58.97
C SER A 319 -33.94 -14.80 59.60
#